data_AF-A0A7S2J636-F1
#
_entry.id   AF-A0A7S2J636-F1
#
_cell.length_a   1.000
_cell.length_b   1.000
_cell.length_c   1.000
_cell.angle_alpha   90.00
_cell.angle_beta   90.00
_cell.angle_gamma   90.00
#
_symmetry.space_group_name_H-M   'P 1'
#
loop_
_entity.id
_entity.type
_entity.pdbx_description
1 polymer ?
#
loop_
_entity_poly.entity_id
_entity_poly.type
_entity_poly.pdbx_seq_one_letter_code
_entity_poly.pdbx_strand_id
1 'polypeptide(L)'
;ATCRRCPPGSTATGIGKTSVRSCLCEQGQYMPTGASRCQPCPEGMSCPRGSNAANTAHLSVVRKTEEQEFPKLRAGFWSSASEPMSIFACRSAEKCPGDRYPG
;
A
#
# COMPACT_ATOMS: atom_id res chain seq x y z
N ALA A 1 -1.84 7.59 -31.68
CA ALA A 1 -2.13 7.16 -30.29
C ALA A 1 -1.10 7.78 -29.36
N THR A 2 -1.52 8.41 -28.26
CA THR A 2 -0.61 9.08 -27.31
C THR A 2 -0.38 8.18 -26.11
N CYS A 3 0.87 7.73 -25.91
CA CYS A 3 1.22 6.92 -24.75
C CYS A 3 1.31 7.81 -23.51
N ARG A 4 0.42 7.61 -22.53
CA ARG A 4 0.47 8.30 -21.24
C ARG A 4 1.32 7.48 -20.27
N ARG A 5 2.39 8.09 -19.77
CA ARG A 5 3.23 7.45 -18.75
C ARG A 5 2.49 7.40 -17.41
N CYS A 6 2.79 6.37 -16.64
CA CYS A 6 2.37 6.29 -15.25
C CYS A 6 3.05 7.38 -14.41
N PRO A 7 2.41 7.82 -13.31
CA PRO A 7 3.03 8.71 -12.34
C PRO A 7 4.39 8.18 -11.87
N PRO A 8 5.31 9.06 -11.44
CA PRO A 8 6.58 8.64 -10.85
C PRO A 8 6.36 7.63 -9.71
N GLY A 9 7.16 6.55 -9.73
CA GLY A 9 7.05 5.48 -8.74
C GLY A 9 5.94 4.46 -8.99
N SER A 10 5.27 4.53 -10.14
CA SER A 10 4.25 3.56 -10.54
C SER A 10 4.44 3.02 -11.95
N THR A 11 3.95 1.81 -12.20
CA THR A 11 4.00 1.14 -13.50
C THR A 11 2.65 0.49 -13.81
N ALA A 12 2.33 0.37 -15.09
CA ALA A 12 1.12 -0.29 -15.55
C ALA A 12 1.12 -1.77 -15.14
N THR A 13 -0.06 -2.32 -14.82
CA THR A 13 -0.27 -3.76 -14.53
C THR A 13 -0.10 -4.68 -15.73
N GLY A 14 0.04 -4.14 -16.93
CA GLY A 14 0.24 -4.97 -18.11
C GLY A 14 0.34 -4.16 -19.40
N ILE A 15 0.62 -4.87 -20.48
CA ILE A 15 0.77 -4.30 -21.82
C ILE A 15 -0.62 -3.89 -22.34
N GLY A 16 -0.71 -2.72 -22.96
CA GLY A 16 -1.95 -2.22 -23.58
C GLY A 16 -2.92 -1.51 -22.63
N LYS A 17 -2.55 -1.31 -21.36
CA LYS A 17 -3.34 -0.48 -20.43
C LYS A 17 -3.23 1.00 -20.85
N THR A 18 -4.36 1.58 -21.22
CA THR A 18 -4.46 3.00 -21.64
C THR A 18 -4.93 3.93 -20.52
N SER A 19 -5.32 3.36 -19.38
CA SER A 19 -5.84 4.11 -18.22
C SER A 19 -4.77 4.29 -17.15
N VAL A 20 -4.62 5.51 -16.65
CA VAL A 20 -3.73 5.81 -15.50
C VAL A 20 -4.20 5.13 -14.21
N ARG A 21 -5.47 4.71 -14.13
CA ARG A 21 -5.95 3.87 -13.02
C ARG A 21 -5.33 2.48 -12.98
N SER A 22 -4.67 2.06 -14.07
CA SER A 22 -3.94 0.80 -14.14
C SER A 22 -2.49 0.92 -13.71
N CYS A 23 -2.05 2.11 -13.30
CA CYS A 23 -0.73 2.34 -12.73
C CYS A 23 -0.73 1.98 -11.24
N LEU A 24 0.18 1.10 -10.86
CA LEU A 24 0.37 0.66 -9.48
C LEU A 24 1.73 1.10 -8.97
N CYS A 25 1.79 1.49 -7.70
CA CYS A 25 3.07 1.79 -7.06
C CYS A 25 3.99 0.58 -7.09
N GLU A 26 5.27 0.82 -7.36
CA GLU A 26 6.29 -0.21 -7.31
C GLU A 26 6.49 -0.75 -5.88
N GLN A 27 7.12 -1.92 -5.77
CA GLN A 27 7.50 -2.47 -4.47
C GLN A 27 8.35 -1.47 -3.68
N GLY A 28 8.10 -1.36 -2.37
CA GLY A 28 8.74 -0.39 -1.51
C GLY A 28 8.13 1.02 -1.59
N GLN A 29 7.04 1.19 -2.33
CA GLN A 29 6.26 2.42 -2.39
C GLN A 29 4.77 2.13 -2.18
N TYR A 30 4.04 3.15 -1.77
CA TYR A 30 2.59 3.08 -1.60
C TYR A 30 1.92 4.34 -2.12
N MET A 31 0.63 4.26 -2.43
CA MET A 31 -0.20 5.41 -2.78
C MET A 31 -0.92 5.91 -1.51
N PRO A 32 -0.62 7.12 -1.01
CA PRO A 32 -1.41 7.71 0.08
C PRO A 32 -2.85 7.99 -0.36
N THR A 33 -3.78 7.99 0.61
CA THR A 33 -5.18 8.34 0.37
C THR A 33 -5.27 9.78 -0.15
N GLY A 34 -5.88 9.96 -1.33
CA GLY A 34 -6.02 11.28 -1.96
C GLY A 34 -4.76 11.78 -2.69
N ALA A 35 -3.67 11.03 -2.71
CA ALA A 35 -2.48 11.39 -3.47
C ALA A 35 -2.59 10.94 -4.94
N SER A 36 -1.87 11.65 -5.81
CA SER A 36 -1.73 11.33 -7.24
C SER A 36 -0.34 10.78 -7.59
N ARG A 37 0.50 10.52 -6.59
CA ARG A 37 1.87 10.03 -6.74
C ARG A 37 2.20 9.01 -5.64
N CYS A 38 3.03 8.04 -5.98
CA CYS A 38 3.55 7.09 -5.02
C CYS A 38 4.53 7.77 -4.06
N GLN A 39 4.48 7.37 -2.80
CA GLN A 39 5.38 7.77 -1.75
C GLN A 39 6.25 6.57 -1.34
N PRO A 40 7.48 6.79 -0.86
CA PRO A 40 8.30 5.73 -0.30
C PRO A 40 7.59 5.07 0.89
N CYS A 41 7.71 3.75 0.99
CA CYS A 41 7.11 3.00 2.09
C CYS A 41 7.69 3.48 3.43
N PRO A 42 6.84 3.82 4.40
CA PRO A 42 7.31 4.29 5.68
C PRO A 42 8.03 3.18 6.46
N GLU A 43 8.92 3.59 7.35
CA GLU A 43 9.68 2.65 8.17
C GLU A 43 8.76 1.89 9.12
N GLY A 44 8.99 0.59 9.29
CA GLY A 44 8.10 -0.30 10.03
C GLY A 44 6.98 -0.91 9.20
N MET A 45 6.88 -0.57 7.91
CA MET A 45 6.00 -1.24 6.95
C MET A 45 6.76 -1.95 5.83
N SER A 46 6.06 -2.87 5.17
CA SER A 46 6.44 -3.57 3.96
C SER A 46 5.35 -3.30 2.92
N CYS A 47 5.69 -2.55 1.87
CA CYS A 47 4.75 -2.15 0.83
C CYS A 47 4.99 -3.02 -0.41
N PRO A 48 4.19 -4.07 -0.64
CA PRO A 48 4.18 -4.78 -1.91
C PRO A 48 3.73 -3.87 -3.07
N ARG A 49 3.98 -4.33 -4.30
CA ARG A 49 3.52 -3.64 -5.52
C ARG A 49 2.01 -3.44 -5.45
N GLY A 50 1.55 -2.24 -5.81
CA GLY A 50 0.14 -1.87 -5.75
C GLY A 50 -0.36 -1.45 -4.37
N SER A 51 0.51 -1.33 -3.37
CA SER A 51 0.16 -0.82 -2.04
C SER A 51 -0.57 0.52 -2.11
N ASN A 52 -1.78 0.57 -1.56
CA ASN A 52 -2.58 1.78 -1.49
C ASN A 52 -3.10 1.97 -0.06
N ALA A 53 -2.87 3.14 0.54
CA ALA A 53 -3.38 3.48 1.87
C ALA A 53 -4.91 3.61 1.91
N ALA A 54 -5.55 3.86 0.75
CA ALA A 54 -7.00 3.80 0.62
C ALA A 54 -7.53 2.35 0.70
N ASN A 55 -6.69 1.35 0.37
CA ASN A 55 -6.97 -0.06 0.61
C ASN A 55 -6.58 -0.40 2.06
N THR A 56 -7.36 0.08 3.03
CA THR A 56 -7.18 -0.34 4.42
C THR A 56 -7.57 -1.81 4.56
N ALA A 57 -6.77 -2.60 5.28
CA ALA A 57 -6.95 -4.05 5.49
C ALA A 57 -8.34 -4.47 6.05
N HIS A 58 -9.17 -3.52 6.50
CA HIS A 58 -10.55 -3.74 6.94
C HIS A 58 -11.59 -3.82 5.80
N LEU A 59 -11.26 -3.37 4.59
CA LEU A 59 -12.16 -3.42 3.45
C LEU A 59 -11.76 -4.54 2.50
N SER A 60 -12.05 -5.77 2.93
CA SER A 60 -12.20 -6.99 2.11
C SER A 60 -13.22 -6.87 0.97
N VAL A 61 -13.68 -5.64 0.68
CA VAL A 61 -14.78 -5.31 -0.23
C VAL A 61 -14.25 -4.84 -1.58
N VAL A 62 -12.97 -4.44 -1.68
CA VAL A 62 -12.34 -4.27 -2.99
C VAL A 62 -12.07 -5.67 -3.51
N ARG A 63 -12.89 -6.10 -4.49
CA ARG A 63 -12.72 -7.36 -5.21
C ARG A 63 -11.23 -7.56 -5.47
N LYS A 64 -10.69 -8.69 -5.00
CA LYS A 64 -9.35 -9.19 -5.33
C LYS A 64 -9.17 -9.19 -6.86
N THR A 65 -8.88 -8.06 -7.47
CA THR A 65 -7.99 -8.03 -8.62
C THR A 65 -6.62 -8.12 -7.98
N GLU A 66 -5.99 -9.30 -8.07
CA GLU A 66 -4.85 -9.78 -7.28
C GLU A 66 -3.62 -8.85 -7.16
N GLU A 67 -3.62 -7.68 -7.81
CA GLU A 67 -2.48 -6.77 -7.90
C GLU A 67 -2.54 -5.55 -6.96
N GLN A 68 -3.69 -5.23 -6.35
CA GLN A 68 -3.80 -4.06 -5.45
C GLN A 68 -3.68 -4.47 -3.98
N GLU A 69 -2.45 -4.58 -3.52
CA GLU A 69 -2.13 -4.89 -2.12
C GLU A 69 -2.22 -3.64 -1.20
N PHE A 70 -1.93 -3.85 0.08
CA PHE A 70 -1.89 -2.80 1.11
C PHE A 70 -0.54 -2.80 1.82
N PRO A 71 -0.10 -1.67 2.40
CA PRO A 71 1.08 -1.62 3.26
C PRO A 71 0.91 -2.57 4.46
N LYS A 72 1.81 -3.53 4.60
CA LYS A 72 1.85 -4.52 5.68
C LYS A 72 2.74 -4.04 6.80
N LEU A 73 2.30 -4.11 8.05
CA LEU A 73 3.16 -3.79 9.20
C LEU A 73 4.21 -4.88 9.39
N ARG A 74 5.47 -4.47 9.57
CA ARG A 74 6.55 -5.38 9.98
C ARG A 74 6.36 -5.78 11.45
N ALA A 75 6.89 -6.95 11.82
CA ALA A 75 6.94 -7.38 13.20
C ALA A 75 7.68 -6.36 14.07
N GLY A 76 7.15 -6.08 15.27
CA GLY A 76 7.65 -5.03 16.16
C GLY A 76 7.04 -3.65 15.90
N PHE A 77 6.15 -3.51 14.92
CA PHE A 77 5.44 -2.26 14.64
C PHE A 77 3.93 -2.45 14.71
N TRP A 78 3.24 -1.38 15.08
CA TRP A 78 1.79 -1.35 15.21
C TRP A 78 1.23 -0.04 14.65
N SER A 79 0.02 -0.09 14.11
CA SER A 79 -0.80 1.07 13.79
C SER A 79 -2.28 0.77 14.09
N SER A 80 -3.09 1.81 14.23
CA SER A 80 -4.52 1.67 14.53
C SER A 80 -5.34 1.59 13.25
N ALA A 81 -6.54 1.01 13.30
CA ALA A 81 -7.44 0.95 12.14
C ALA A 81 -7.90 2.35 11.68
N SER A 82 -8.01 3.30 12.62
CA SER A 82 -8.34 4.70 12.35
C SER A 82 -7.16 5.49 11.77
N GLU A 83 -5.93 5.09 12.09
CA GLU A 83 -4.71 5.73 11.63
C GLU A 83 -3.71 4.69 11.10
N PRO A 84 -4.02 4.03 9.96
CA PRO A 84 -3.22 2.93 9.46
C PRO A 84 -1.78 3.33 9.12
N MET A 85 -1.57 4.62 8.81
CA MET A 85 -0.27 5.20 8.48
C MET A 85 0.52 5.71 9.70
N SER A 86 -0.06 5.68 10.90
CA SER A 86 0.61 6.08 12.14
C SER A 86 1.34 4.88 12.72
N ILE A 87 2.64 4.78 12.42
CA ILE A 87 3.47 3.63 12.77
C ILE A 87 4.15 3.85 14.11
N PHE A 88 3.89 2.97 15.05
CA PHE A 88 4.48 2.98 16.37
C PHE A 88 5.36 1.76 16.55
N ALA A 89 6.58 1.97 17.04
CA ALA A 89 7.47 0.89 17.44
C ALA A 89 6.99 0.30 18.76
N CYS A 90 6.84 -1.01 18.80
CA CYS A 90 6.48 -1.75 20.00
C CYS A 90 7.73 -2.20 20.75
N ARG A 91 7.59 -2.33 22.07
CA ARG A 91 8.67 -2.82 22.94
C ARG A 91 9.05 -4.27 22.64
N SER A 92 8.14 -5.07 22.09
CA SER A 92 8.41 -6.44 21.65
C SER A 92 7.57 -6.81 20.42
N ALA A 93 8.15 -7.62 19.53
CA ALA A 93 7.46 -8.17 18.36
C ALA A 93 6.32 -9.15 18.72
N GLU A 94 6.34 -9.71 19.94
CA GLU A 94 5.25 -10.57 20.44
C GLU A 94 3.96 -9.79 20.70
N LYS A 95 4.07 -8.53 21.14
CA LYS A 95 2.91 -7.65 21.34
C LYS A 95 2.38 -7.09 20.02
N CYS A 96 3.25 -7.00 19.02
CA CYS A 96 2.96 -6.43 17.72
C CYS A 96 3.55 -7.35 16.64
N PRO A 97 2.87 -8.46 16.32
CA PRO A 97 3.36 -9.41 15.34
C PRO A 97 3.41 -8.83 13.91
N GLY A 98 2.82 -7.65 13.68
CA GLY A 98 2.63 -7.07 12.35
C GLY A 98 1.42 -7.71 11.64
N ASP A 99 1.32 -7.51 10.32
CA ASP A 99 0.38 -8.11 9.35
C ASP A 99 -1.13 -8.15 9.67
N ARG A 100 -1.57 -7.80 10.88
CA ARG A 100 -2.98 -7.76 11.32
C ARG A 100 -3.20 -6.51 12.15
N TYR A 101 -4.12 -5.66 11.71
CA TYR A 101 -4.72 -4.65 12.58
C TYR A 101 -5.56 -5.39 13.63
N PRO A 102 -5.35 -5.15 14.94
CA PRO A 102 -6.30 -5.63 15.93
C PRO A 102 -7.63 -4.91 15.66
N GLY A 103 -8.68 -5.70 15.40
CA GLY A 103 -10.05 -5.21 15.22
C GLY A 103 -10.69 -4.78 16.52
#